data_AF-A0A2K8SPC0-F1
#
_entry.id   AF-A0A2K8SPC0-F1
#
_cell.length_a   1.000
_cell.length_b   1.000
_cell.length_c   1.000
_cell.angle_alpha   90.00
_cell.angle_beta   90.00
_cell.angle_gamma   90.00
#
_symmetry.space_group_name_H-M   'P 1'
#
loop_
_entity.id
_entity.type
_entity.pdbx_description
1 polymer ?
#
loop_
_entity_poly.entity_id
_entity_poly.type
_entity_poly.pdbx_seq_one_letter_code
_entity_poly.pdbx_strand_id
1 'polypeptide(L)'
;MTHTASSNETRYRIAKRRIESFSKRFGKSHFYLACHAAFSLTLTPDLLYRLWANFQRDINGKVLNIPWIAVADLLLSNLCDEVGYELYQMDLEVRNLLLKQLQEDEKFGQQRINELSDFLLEYVRQKLQSDDPDIRDFAQTQSWIGLAYTQPTKAARELALAFSKLNEKDTAELVRMASLTETLAEPLAEYQPLLIYARGMRKFARGDLEGVTDLLGNVLGEDNLIKVAGISLPIPKQIKEKVSPGSKPSAKSPLIIWGGIAATLLTTALIIYIYIPTPEGQRFLSLPAIQNSLMRIYLALPQANDLASRILKYMESKNYEISVGAKMYNIIYVEGMNMDGTLNKNAPNEFNDRRMVIEVINGIPKIVDSWQATTEPGSYYTNNPMNPKGAARIKFGQYKAWVVGIHGTAEPHEALIQVGDITVYRDFNKDLKRTGDKLDTSDSFYLNQHYGYDFPSNDIRLASAGTLVGRTRNGHREFMAIIKQDKRYIANPKYVFYTTIISGEDLVNNFPN
;
A
#
# COMPACT_ATOMS: atom_id res chain seq x y z
N MET A 1 17.00 0.15 -14.26
CA MET A 1 15.94 -0.73 -14.80
C MET A 1 15.75 -2.04 -14.00
N THR A 2 16.56 -2.31 -12.97
CA THR A 2 16.48 -3.55 -12.17
C THR A 2 15.48 -3.51 -11.00
N HIS A 3 15.08 -2.33 -10.51
CA HIS A 3 14.22 -2.18 -9.33
C HIS A 3 12.71 -2.44 -9.55
N THR A 4 12.16 -2.15 -10.75
CA THR A 4 10.74 -2.40 -11.10
C THR A 4 10.45 -3.87 -11.37
N ALA A 5 11.41 -4.61 -11.95
CA ALA A 5 11.29 -6.05 -12.16
C ALA A 5 11.14 -6.80 -10.81
N SER A 6 11.97 -6.44 -9.82
CA SER A 6 11.96 -7.05 -8.50
C SER A 6 10.65 -6.82 -7.71
N SER A 7 9.98 -5.66 -7.89
CA SER A 7 8.71 -5.40 -7.21
C SER A 7 7.54 -6.20 -7.75
N ASN A 8 7.45 -6.29 -9.06
CA ASN A 8 6.39 -7.06 -9.73
C ASN A 8 6.57 -8.54 -9.43
N GLU A 9 7.82 -9.01 -9.40
CA GLU A 9 8.14 -10.39 -9.05
C GLU A 9 7.75 -10.74 -7.60
N THR A 10 7.90 -9.81 -6.65
CA THR A 10 7.48 -10.04 -5.26
C THR A 10 5.95 -10.16 -5.14
N ARG A 11 5.19 -9.23 -5.73
CA ARG A 11 3.72 -9.28 -5.69
C ARG A 11 3.16 -10.49 -6.42
N TYR A 12 3.73 -10.80 -7.59
CA TYR A 12 3.45 -12.03 -8.33
C TYR A 12 3.62 -13.27 -7.45
N ARG A 13 4.74 -13.37 -6.71
CA ARG A 13 5.00 -14.51 -5.81
C ARG A 13 3.99 -14.60 -4.66
N ILE A 14 3.55 -13.47 -4.09
CA ILE A 14 2.54 -13.45 -3.02
C ILE A 14 1.19 -13.90 -3.56
N ALA A 15 0.73 -13.32 -4.67
CA ALA A 15 -0.52 -13.68 -5.29
C ALA A 15 -0.56 -15.17 -5.69
N LYS A 16 0.53 -15.67 -6.28
CA LYS A 16 0.70 -17.11 -6.59
C LYS A 16 0.56 -17.98 -5.35
N ARG A 17 1.23 -17.64 -4.24
CA ARG A 17 1.13 -18.39 -2.97
C ARG A 17 -0.28 -18.37 -2.39
N ARG A 18 -1.01 -17.25 -2.48
CA ARG A 18 -2.41 -17.16 -2.03
C ARG A 18 -3.30 -18.11 -2.83
N ILE A 19 -3.18 -18.11 -4.16
CA ILE A 19 -3.92 -19.02 -5.05
C ILE A 19 -3.58 -20.49 -4.76
N GLU A 20 -2.29 -20.81 -4.58
CA GLU A 20 -1.84 -22.16 -4.23
C GLU A 20 -2.40 -22.62 -2.87
N SER A 21 -2.38 -21.75 -1.86
CA SER A 21 -2.94 -22.02 -0.53
C SER A 21 -4.44 -22.26 -0.57
N PHE A 22 -5.18 -21.41 -1.29
CA PHE A 22 -6.61 -21.55 -1.51
C PHE A 22 -6.94 -22.88 -2.20
N SER A 23 -6.24 -23.19 -3.28
CA SER A 23 -6.42 -24.43 -4.05
C SER A 23 -6.07 -25.67 -3.23
N LYS A 24 -5.04 -25.61 -2.38
CA LYS A 24 -4.67 -26.70 -1.46
C LYS A 24 -5.73 -26.93 -0.38
N ARG A 25 -6.33 -25.87 0.13
CA ARG A 25 -7.34 -25.94 1.19
C ARG A 25 -8.68 -26.46 0.69
N PHE A 26 -9.16 -25.94 -0.45
CA PHE A 26 -10.53 -26.20 -0.90
C PHE A 26 -10.62 -27.12 -2.12
N GLY A 27 -9.51 -27.32 -2.83
CA GLY A 27 -9.45 -28.20 -3.99
C GLY A 27 -9.69 -27.50 -5.33
N LYS A 28 -9.62 -28.30 -6.40
CA LYS A 28 -9.59 -27.80 -7.78
C LYS A 28 -10.92 -27.22 -8.25
N SER A 29 -12.04 -27.72 -7.74
CA SER A 29 -13.38 -27.22 -8.02
C SER A 29 -13.56 -25.76 -7.59
N HIS A 30 -13.07 -25.40 -6.39
CA HIS A 30 -13.09 -24.02 -5.91
C HIS A 30 -12.15 -23.12 -6.71
N PHE A 31 -10.98 -23.63 -7.09
CA PHE A 31 -10.07 -22.93 -7.98
C PHE A 31 -10.74 -22.57 -9.31
N TYR A 32 -11.54 -23.47 -9.90
CA TYR A 32 -12.29 -23.15 -11.11
C TYR A 32 -13.30 -22.01 -10.92
N LEU A 33 -14.01 -21.97 -9.79
CA LEU A 33 -14.89 -20.82 -9.50
C LEU A 33 -14.09 -19.53 -9.36
N ALA A 34 -12.93 -19.58 -8.70
CA ALA A 34 -12.05 -18.41 -8.56
C ALA A 34 -11.57 -17.89 -9.93
N CYS A 35 -11.22 -18.77 -10.86
CA CYS A 35 -10.89 -18.40 -12.24
C CYS A 35 -12.06 -17.68 -12.95
N HIS A 36 -13.29 -18.19 -12.87
CA HIS A 36 -14.45 -17.53 -13.49
C HIS A 36 -14.76 -16.18 -12.81
N ALA A 37 -14.67 -16.11 -11.49
CA ALA A 37 -14.94 -14.91 -10.71
C ALA A 37 -13.92 -13.79 -10.98
N ALA A 38 -12.67 -14.13 -11.27
CA ALA A 38 -11.63 -13.16 -11.64
C ALA A 38 -11.95 -12.37 -12.92
N PHE A 39 -12.89 -12.82 -13.74
CA PHE A 39 -13.34 -12.07 -14.91
C PHE A 39 -13.98 -10.74 -14.51
N SER A 40 -14.87 -10.74 -13.53
CA SER A 40 -15.51 -9.53 -13.00
C SER A 40 -14.52 -8.67 -12.20
N LEU A 41 -14.75 -7.36 -12.14
CA LEU A 41 -13.92 -6.46 -11.33
C LEU A 41 -14.34 -6.46 -9.86
N THR A 42 -15.65 -6.40 -9.65
CA THR A 42 -16.30 -6.43 -8.34
C THR A 42 -17.28 -7.60 -8.31
N LEU A 43 -17.41 -8.26 -7.17
CA LEU A 43 -18.24 -9.43 -6.96
C LEU A 43 -19.33 -9.11 -5.97
N THR A 44 -20.54 -9.59 -6.24
CA THR A 44 -21.60 -9.71 -5.22
C THR A 44 -21.89 -11.19 -4.99
N PRO A 45 -22.45 -11.58 -3.83
CA PRO A 45 -22.94 -12.94 -3.63
C PRO A 45 -23.89 -13.39 -4.76
N ASP A 46 -24.82 -12.53 -5.19
CA ASP A 46 -25.74 -12.83 -6.30
C ASP A 46 -24.99 -13.10 -7.61
N LEU A 47 -24.05 -12.23 -8.02
CA LEU A 47 -23.26 -12.43 -9.22
C LEU A 47 -22.46 -13.74 -9.15
N LEU A 48 -21.84 -14.03 -8.00
CA LEU A 48 -21.01 -15.20 -7.85
C LEU A 48 -21.83 -16.50 -7.81
N TYR A 49 -23.02 -16.50 -7.20
CA TYR A 49 -23.95 -17.63 -7.30
C TYR A 49 -24.47 -17.83 -8.73
N ARG A 50 -24.70 -16.76 -9.49
CA ARG A 50 -25.08 -16.89 -10.90
C ARG A 50 -23.94 -17.43 -11.76
N LEU A 51 -22.71 -16.99 -11.52
CA LEU A 51 -21.52 -17.59 -12.15
C LEU A 51 -21.44 -19.08 -11.81
N TRP A 52 -21.55 -19.42 -10.53
CA TRP A 52 -21.58 -20.82 -10.09
C TRP A 52 -22.67 -21.62 -10.82
N ALA A 53 -23.90 -21.12 -10.91
CA ALA A 53 -25.00 -21.84 -11.53
C ALA A 53 -24.82 -22.06 -13.06
N ASN A 54 -24.23 -21.10 -13.76
CA ASN A 54 -24.09 -21.15 -15.23
C ASN A 54 -22.82 -21.87 -15.70
N PHE A 55 -21.77 -21.92 -14.87
CA PHE A 55 -20.44 -22.39 -15.26
C PHE A 55 -20.04 -23.69 -14.55
N GLN A 56 -20.92 -24.69 -14.54
CA GLN A 56 -20.67 -26.02 -13.93
C GLN A 56 -19.94 -27.02 -14.83
N ARG A 57 -19.75 -26.69 -16.11
CA ARG A 57 -19.10 -27.54 -17.10
C ARG A 57 -18.00 -26.76 -17.81
N ASP A 58 -16.92 -27.44 -18.18
CA ASP A 58 -15.89 -26.89 -19.05
C ASP A 58 -16.37 -26.72 -20.50
N ILE A 59 -15.53 -26.15 -21.38
CA ILE A 59 -15.91 -25.90 -22.79
C ILE A 59 -16.11 -27.20 -23.60
N ASN A 60 -15.63 -28.33 -23.08
CA ASN A 60 -15.79 -29.66 -23.68
C ASN A 60 -17.00 -30.40 -23.07
N GLY A 61 -17.80 -29.74 -22.24
CA GLY A 61 -19.01 -30.28 -21.62
C GLY A 61 -18.75 -31.17 -20.39
N LYS A 62 -17.50 -31.29 -19.91
CA LYS A 62 -17.16 -32.09 -18.73
C LYS A 62 -17.49 -31.33 -17.44
N VAL A 63 -18.06 -32.04 -16.47
CA VAL A 63 -18.50 -31.46 -15.19
C VAL A 63 -17.29 -31.04 -14.34
N LEU A 64 -17.35 -29.81 -13.80
CA LEU A 64 -16.32 -29.23 -12.94
C LEU A 64 -16.53 -29.54 -11.44
N ASN A 65 -17.73 -29.99 -11.07
CA ASN A 65 -18.14 -30.33 -9.70
C ASN A 65 -17.89 -29.20 -8.69
N ILE A 66 -18.26 -27.97 -9.05
CA ILE A 66 -18.08 -26.82 -8.17
C ILE A 66 -19.19 -26.84 -7.12
N PRO A 67 -18.89 -27.03 -5.82
CA PRO A 67 -19.94 -27.10 -4.81
C PRO A 67 -20.50 -25.70 -4.54
N TRP A 68 -21.78 -25.60 -4.18
CA TRP A 68 -22.43 -24.29 -3.91
C TRP A 68 -21.72 -23.49 -2.81
N ILE A 69 -21.14 -24.18 -1.81
CA ILE A 69 -20.40 -23.56 -0.71
C ILE A 69 -19.11 -22.85 -1.19
N ALA A 70 -18.61 -23.18 -2.39
CA ALA A 70 -17.43 -22.54 -2.96
C ALA A 70 -17.60 -21.03 -3.13
N VAL A 71 -18.85 -20.54 -3.26
CA VAL A 71 -19.16 -19.12 -3.31
C VAL A 71 -18.76 -18.43 -2.00
N ALA A 72 -19.24 -18.94 -0.86
CA ALA A 72 -18.89 -18.41 0.45
C ALA A 72 -17.40 -18.59 0.77
N ASP A 73 -16.86 -19.78 0.47
CA ASP A 73 -15.44 -20.07 0.69
C ASP A 73 -14.52 -19.12 -0.10
N LEU A 74 -14.91 -18.73 -1.32
CA LEU A 74 -14.16 -17.78 -2.13
C LEU A 74 -14.27 -16.35 -1.59
N LEU A 75 -15.48 -15.86 -1.32
CA LEU A 75 -15.70 -14.49 -0.82
C LEU A 75 -15.02 -14.25 0.53
N LEU A 76 -14.98 -15.26 1.39
CA LEU A 76 -14.36 -15.19 2.72
C LEU A 76 -12.90 -15.67 2.74
N SER A 77 -12.31 -15.96 1.57
CA SER A 77 -10.89 -16.32 1.47
C SER A 77 -10.00 -15.09 1.41
N ASN A 78 -8.68 -15.29 1.54
CA ASN A 78 -7.68 -14.26 1.31
C ASN A 78 -7.44 -13.91 -0.18
N LEU A 79 -8.30 -14.38 -1.08
CA LEU A 79 -8.30 -13.97 -2.49
C LEU A 79 -9.19 -12.74 -2.71
N CYS A 80 -10.14 -12.49 -1.82
CA CYS A 80 -11.14 -11.42 -1.91
C CYS A 80 -11.09 -10.53 -0.66
N ASP A 81 -11.36 -9.24 -0.86
CA ASP A 81 -11.59 -8.28 0.21
C ASP A 81 -13.03 -7.74 0.09
N GLU A 82 -13.73 -7.58 1.21
CA GLU A 82 -15.02 -6.88 1.25
C GLU A 82 -14.77 -5.36 1.14
N VAL A 83 -15.32 -4.74 0.10
CA VAL A 83 -15.11 -3.32 -0.25
C VAL A 83 -16.37 -2.47 -0.05
N GLY A 84 -17.50 -3.11 0.30
CA GLY A 84 -18.77 -2.46 0.60
C GLY A 84 -19.81 -3.52 0.99
N TYR A 85 -21.00 -3.08 1.38
CA TYR A 85 -22.09 -4.01 1.74
C TYR A 85 -22.37 -4.95 0.57
N GLU A 86 -22.13 -6.25 0.79
CA GLU A 86 -22.26 -7.31 -0.24
C GLU A 86 -21.41 -7.10 -1.50
N LEU A 87 -20.37 -6.28 -1.42
CA LEU A 87 -19.45 -5.98 -2.52
C LEU A 87 -18.04 -6.44 -2.15
N TYR A 88 -17.46 -7.28 -3.00
CA TYR A 88 -16.15 -7.87 -2.81
C TYR A 88 -15.27 -7.61 -4.01
N GLN A 89 -13.96 -7.55 -3.82
CA GLN A 89 -13.00 -7.39 -4.90
C GLN A 89 -11.84 -8.37 -4.72
N MET A 90 -11.40 -9.00 -5.80
CA MET A 90 -10.16 -9.76 -5.76
C MET A 90 -8.95 -8.83 -5.77
N ASP A 91 -7.93 -9.18 -5.00
CA ASP A 91 -6.60 -8.56 -5.11
C ASP A 91 -6.15 -8.52 -6.58
N LEU A 92 -5.65 -7.38 -7.05
CA LEU A 92 -5.42 -7.13 -8.48
C LEU A 92 -4.44 -8.15 -9.09
N GLU A 93 -3.34 -8.44 -8.40
CA GLU A 93 -2.37 -9.42 -8.85
C GLU A 93 -2.92 -10.84 -8.80
N VAL A 94 -3.75 -11.19 -7.80
CA VAL A 94 -4.48 -12.48 -7.76
C VAL A 94 -5.43 -12.60 -8.95
N ARG A 95 -6.26 -11.58 -9.18
CA ARG A 95 -7.22 -11.53 -10.28
C ARG A 95 -6.53 -11.75 -11.63
N ASN A 96 -5.44 -11.02 -11.89
CA ASN A 96 -4.69 -11.12 -13.14
C ASN A 96 -4.09 -12.53 -13.33
N LEU A 97 -3.58 -13.15 -12.26
CA LEU A 97 -3.06 -14.52 -12.35
C LEU A 97 -4.14 -15.56 -12.59
N LEU A 98 -5.31 -15.41 -11.98
CA LEU A 98 -6.45 -16.30 -12.18
C LEU A 98 -7.03 -16.16 -13.59
N LEU A 99 -7.14 -14.94 -14.11
CA LEU A 99 -7.54 -14.65 -15.49
C LEU A 99 -6.57 -15.26 -16.50
N LYS A 100 -5.27 -15.09 -16.27
CA LYS A 100 -4.24 -15.72 -17.11
C LYS A 100 -4.38 -17.25 -17.09
N GLN A 101 -4.56 -17.85 -15.92
CA GLN A 101 -4.77 -19.30 -15.81
C GLN A 101 -6.08 -19.77 -16.47
N LEU A 102 -7.15 -18.95 -16.43
CA LEU A 102 -8.38 -19.21 -17.15
C LEU A 102 -8.16 -19.24 -18.67
N GLN A 103 -7.38 -18.29 -19.20
CA GLN A 103 -7.05 -18.21 -20.64
C GLN A 103 -6.11 -19.33 -21.10
N GLU A 104 -5.21 -19.80 -20.24
CA GLU A 104 -4.22 -20.84 -20.58
C GLU A 104 -4.73 -22.29 -20.36
N ASP A 105 -5.79 -22.52 -19.56
CA ASP A 105 -6.33 -23.87 -19.35
C ASP A 105 -7.18 -24.34 -20.54
N GLU A 106 -6.85 -25.51 -21.10
CA GLU A 106 -7.56 -26.20 -22.20
C GLU A 106 -9.06 -26.47 -21.92
N LYS A 107 -9.47 -26.44 -20.65
CA LYS A 107 -10.89 -26.55 -20.23
C LYS A 107 -11.67 -25.26 -20.46
N PHE A 108 -11.01 -24.13 -20.66
CA PHE A 108 -11.63 -22.81 -20.64
C PHE A 108 -11.21 -21.97 -21.85
N GLY A 109 -9.98 -21.46 -21.85
CA GLY A 109 -9.44 -20.66 -22.94
C GLY A 109 -10.26 -19.43 -23.31
N GLN A 110 -10.04 -18.95 -24.53
CA GLN A 110 -10.74 -17.78 -25.06
C GLN A 110 -12.25 -18.00 -25.21
N GLN A 111 -12.68 -19.24 -25.48
CA GLN A 111 -14.11 -19.55 -25.56
C GLN A 111 -14.82 -19.25 -24.23
N ARG A 112 -14.24 -19.66 -23.10
CA ARG A 112 -14.82 -19.35 -21.78
C ARG A 112 -14.85 -17.85 -21.48
N ILE A 113 -13.83 -17.11 -21.91
CA ILE A 113 -13.81 -15.64 -21.78
C ILE A 113 -14.98 -15.00 -22.53
N ASN A 114 -15.28 -15.48 -23.74
CA ASN A 114 -16.41 -14.98 -24.53
C ASN A 114 -17.74 -15.28 -23.83
N GLU A 115 -17.91 -16.50 -23.32
CA GLU A 115 -19.12 -16.90 -22.57
C GLU A 115 -19.30 -16.10 -21.28
N LEU A 116 -18.22 -15.82 -20.54
CA LEU A 116 -18.24 -14.98 -19.34
C LEU A 116 -18.57 -13.51 -19.68
N SER A 117 -18.05 -13.00 -20.79
CA SER A 117 -18.39 -11.67 -21.31
C SER A 117 -19.88 -11.57 -21.61
N ASP A 118 -20.41 -12.50 -22.40
CA ASP A 118 -21.84 -12.50 -22.77
C ASP A 118 -22.73 -12.61 -21.54
N PHE A 119 -22.38 -13.50 -20.62
CA PHE A 119 -23.06 -13.64 -19.34
C PHE A 119 -23.03 -12.33 -18.52
N LEU A 120 -21.86 -11.69 -18.39
CA LEU A 120 -21.71 -10.49 -17.58
C LEU A 120 -22.51 -9.32 -18.18
N LEU A 121 -22.44 -9.15 -19.50
CA LEU A 121 -23.20 -8.12 -20.22
C LEU A 121 -24.71 -8.33 -20.10
N GLU A 122 -25.19 -9.57 -20.16
CA GLU A 122 -26.60 -9.88 -19.91
C GLU A 122 -26.98 -9.58 -18.45
N TYR A 123 -26.14 -10.01 -17.50
CA TYR A 123 -26.37 -9.80 -16.07
C TYR A 123 -26.51 -8.32 -15.67
N VAL A 124 -25.77 -7.44 -16.34
CA VAL A 124 -25.81 -5.99 -16.05
C VAL A 124 -26.79 -5.20 -16.92
N ARG A 125 -27.36 -5.79 -17.98
CA ARG A 125 -28.19 -5.08 -18.97
C ARG A 125 -29.30 -4.24 -18.35
N GLN A 126 -30.09 -4.82 -17.45
CA GLN A 126 -31.17 -4.08 -16.77
C GLN A 126 -30.64 -3.09 -15.73
N LYS A 127 -29.52 -3.44 -15.06
CA LYS A 127 -28.89 -2.59 -14.03
C LYS A 127 -28.31 -1.30 -14.59
N LEU A 128 -27.89 -1.30 -15.86
CA LEU A 128 -27.47 -0.08 -16.57
C LEU A 128 -28.58 0.97 -16.68
N GLN A 129 -29.85 0.56 -16.59
CA GLN A 129 -31.03 1.42 -16.65
C GLN A 129 -31.67 1.66 -15.27
N SER A 130 -31.01 1.24 -14.18
CA SER A 130 -31.51 1.44 -12.82
C SER A 130 -31.65 2.93 -12.51
N ASP A 131 -32.64 3.33 -11.70
CA ASP A 131 -32.73 4.69 -11.17
C ASP A 131 -31.68 4.97 -10.08
N ASP A 132 -31.17 3.90 -9.44
CA ASP A 132 -30.10 3.94 -8.45
C ASP A 132 -28.72 4.17 -9.11
N PRO A 133 -28.02 5.28 -8.80
CA PRO A 133 -26.69 5.58 -9.34
C PRO A 133 -25.63 4.53 -9.03
N ASP A 134 -25.60 3.96 -7.83
CA ASP A 134 -24.57 3.00 -7.43
C ASP A 134 -24.72 1.68 -8.21
N ILE A 135 -25.97 1.27 -8.43
CA ILE A 135 -26.29 0.11 -9.28
C ILE A 135 -25.87 0.36 -10.72
N ARG A 136 -26.12 1.56 -11.26
CA ARG A 136 -25.69 1.93 -12.62
C ARG A 136 -24.17 1.95 -12.74
N ASP A 137 -23.46 2.53 -11.77
CA ASP A 137 -21.99 2.64 -11.81
C ASP A 137 -21.31 1.27 -11.70
N PHE A 138 -21.84 0.39 -10.83
CA PHE A 138 -21.46 -1.01 -10.78
C PHE A 138 -21.67 -1.68 -12.14
N ALA A 139 -22.87 -1.55 -12.72
CA ALA A 139 -23.24 -2.14 -14.00
C ALA A 139 -22.35 -1.64 -15.15
N GLN A 140 -22.06 -0.34 -15.18
CA GLN A 140 -21.25 0.30 -16.21
C GLN A 140 -19.80 -0.20 -16.18
N THR A 141 -19.23 -0.32 -14.99
CA THR A 141 -17.87 -0.85 -14.78
C THR A 141 -17.74 -2.28 -15.29
N GLN A 142 -18.71 -3.14 -14.96
CA GLN A 142 -18.75 -4.53 -15.43
C GLN A 142 -19.03 -4.63 -16.93
N SER A 143 -19.84 -3.72 -17.49
CA SER A 143 -20.07 -3.64 -18.93
C SER A 143 -18.77 -3.38 -19.69
N TRP A 144 -17.95 -2.44 -19.23
CA TRP A 144 -16.64 -2.19 -19.85
C TRP A 144 -15.69 -3.39 -19.75
N ILE A 145 -15.72 -4.13 -18.64
CA ILE A 145 -14.96 -5.39 -18.50
C ILE A 145 -15.42 -6.41 -19.55
N GLY A 146 -16.72 -6.67 -19.65
CA GLY A 146 -17.27 -7.62 -20.64
C GLY A 146 -16.90 -7.22 -22.07
N LEU A 147 -17.09 -5.95 -22.41
CA LEU A 147 -16.74 -5.43 -23.73
C LEU A 147 -15.23 -5.45 -24.01
N ALA A 148 -14.36 -5.25 -23.03
CA ALA A 148 -12.92 -5.14 -23.31
C ALA A 148 -12.35 -6.43 -23.92
N TYR A 149 -12.79 -7.59 -23.43
CA TYR A 149 -12.26 -8.89 -23.88
C TYR A 149 -12.86 -9.38 -25.20
N THR A 150 -14.04 -8.90 -25.60
CA THR A 150 -14.74 -9.38 -26.81
C THR A 150 -14.93 -8.32 -27.88
N GLN A 151 -14.98 -7.05 -27.50
CA GLN A 151 -15.25 -5.89 -28.35
C GLN A 151 -14.37 -4.69 -27.93
N PRO A 152 -13.02 -4.80 -27.98
CA PRO A 152 -12.10 -3.81 -27.42
C PRO A 152 -12.29 -2.41 -28.04
N THR A 153 -12.66 -2.31 -29.33
CA THR A 153 -13.02 -1.03 -29.97
C THR A 153 -14.18 -0.33 -29.29
N LYS A 154 -15.22 -1.08 -28.93
CA LYS A 154 -16.42 -0.54 -28.28
C LYS A 154 -16.09 -0.14 -26.85
N ALA A 155 -15.36 -0.99 -26.11
CA ALA A 155 -14.89 -0.66 -24.77
C ALA A 155 -14.03 0.61 -24.74
N ALA A 156 -13.06 0.72 -25.66
CA ALA A 156 -12.21 1.91 -25.78
C ALA A 156 -13.02 3.17 -26.09
N ARG A 157 -14.01 3.08 -26.98
CA ARG A 157 -14.92 4.19 -27.30
C ARG A 157 -15.75 4.62 -26.08
N GLU A 158 -16.31 3.66 -25.34
CA GLU A 158 -17.14 3.97 -24.17
C GLU A 158 -16.31 4.57 -23.02
N LEU A 159 -15.11 4.03 -22.75
CA LEU A 159 -14.19 4.59 -21.77
C LEU A 159 -13.73 6.01 -22.17
N ALA A 160 -13.42 6.23 -23.45
CA ALA A 160 -13.06 7.56 -23.95
C ALA A 160 -14.23 8.54 -23.80
N LEU A 161 -15.47 8.10 -24.09
CA LEU A 161 -16.66 8.91 -23.88
C LEU A 161 -16.86 9.23 -22.40
N ALA A 162 -16.61 8.28 -21.49
CA ALA A 162 -16.67 8.52 -20.05
C ALA A 162 -15.66 9.59 -19.63
N PHE A 163 -14.39 9.45 -20.02
CA PHE A 163 -13.37 10.49 -19.78
C PHE A 163 -13.77 11.86 -20.31
N SER A 164 -14.37 11.92 -21.51
CA SER A 164 -14.77 13.19 -22.12
C SER A 164 -15.83 13.97 -21.34
N LYS A 165 -16.60 13.27 -20.49
CA LYS A 165 -17.66 13.86 -19.65
C LYS A 165 -17.18 14.26 -18.25
N LEU A 166 -15.96 13.87 -17.86
CA LEU A 166 -15.44 14.17 -16.54
C LEU A 166 -15.09 15.64 -16.38
N ASN A 167 -15.31 16.16 -15.17
CA ASN A 167 -14.83 17.46 -14.77
C ASN A 167 -13.34 17.37 -14.40
N GLU A 168 -12.49 18.18 -15.03
CA GLU A 168 -11.05 18.20 -14.75
C GLU A 168 -10.71 18.55 -13.28
N LYS A 169 -11.64 19.18 -12.56
CA LYS A 169 -11.51 19.48 -11.11
C LYS A 169 -11.82 18.29 -10.22
N ASP A 170 -12.52 17.28 -10.72
CA ASP A 170 -12.84 16.05 -9.99
C ASP A 170 -11.67 15.07 -10.08
N THR A 171 -10.62 15.38 -9.33
CA THR A 171 -9.37 14.61 -9.33
C THR A 171 -9.56 13.17 -8.82
N ALA A 172 -10.51 12.94 -7.92
CA ALA A 172 -10.81 11.60 -7.41
C ALA A 172 -11.39 10.72 -8.53
N GLU A 173 -12.36 11.24 -9.26
CA GLU A 173 -13.00 10.52 -10.36
C GLU A 173 -12.05 10.27 -11.54
N LEU A 174 -11.16 11.21 -11.84
CA LEU A 174 -10.07 11.01 -12.80
C LEU A 174 -9.14 9.86 -12.41
N VAL A 175 -8.76 9.75 -11.13
CA VAL A 175 -7.93 8.64 -10.64
C VAL A 175 -8.69 7.32 -10.70
N ARG A 176 -9.98 7.31 -10.33
CA ARG A 176 -10.83 6.12 -10.41
C ARG A 176 -10.92 5.59 -11.84
N MET A 177 -11.29 6.45 -12.79
CA MET A 177 -11.40 6.10 -14.21
C MET A 177 -10.07 5.69 -14.84
N ALA A 178 -8.97 6.34 -14.45
CA ALA A 178 -7.64 5.94 -14.91
C ALA A 178 -7.24 4.56 -14.40
N SER A 179 -7.50 4.26 -13.12
CA SER A 179 -7.17 2.96 -12.51
C SER A 179 -7.99 1.82 -13.13
N LEU A 180 -9.27 2.08 -13.41
CA LEU A 180 -10.15 1.15 -14.12
C LEU A 180 -9.65 0.85 -15.54
N THR A 181 -9.28 1.90 -16.28
CA THR A 181 -8.75 1.76 -17.64
C THR A 181 -7.42 1.01 -17.67
N GLU A 182 -6.55 1.25 -16.68
CA GLU A 182 -5.29 0.51 -16.54
C GLU A 182 -5.48 -0.96 -16.16
N THR A 183 -6.55 -1.29 -15.44
CA THR A 183 -6.92 -2.69 -15.15
C THR A 183 -7.30 -3.45 -16.44
N LEU A 184 -7.70 -2.73 -17.48
CA LEU A 184 -8.04 -3.28 -18.80
C LEU A 184 -6.88 -3.13 -19.81
N ALA A 185 -5.64 -2.89 -19.36
CA ALA A 185 -4.52 -2.63 -20.26
C ALA A 185 -4.19 -3.77 -21.22
N GLU A 186 -4.36 -5.02 -20.79
CA GLU A 186 -4.14 -6.20 -21.63
C GLU A 186 -5.19 -6.32 -22.76
N PRO A 187 -6.51 -6.37 -22.48
CA PRO A 187 -7.52 -6.42 -23.54
C PRO A 187 -7.57 -5.14 -24.40
N LEU A 188 -7.07 -4.00 -23.91
CA LEU A 188 -7.00 -2.73 -24.64
C LEU A 188 -5.60 -2.41 -25.18
N ALA A 189 -4.74 -3.41 -25.36
CA ALA A 189 -3.34 -3.21 -25.78
C ALA A 189 -3.22 -2.46 -27.13
N GLU A 190 -4.18 -2.60 -28.04
CA GLU A 190 -4.20 -1.88 -29.32
C GLU A 190 -4.59 -0.40 -29.18
N TYR A 191 -5.18 -0.01 -28.04
CA TYR A 191 -5.62 1.35 -27.74
C TYR A 191 -4.62 2.09 -26.83
N GLN A 192 -3.33 2.01 -27.14
CA GLN A 192 -2.28 2.72 -26.38
C GLN A 192 -2.57 4.21 -26.14
N PRO A 193 -3.17 4.98 -27.08
CA PRO A 193 -3.55 6.37 -26.81
C PRO A 193 -4.49 6.53 -25.60
N LEU A 194 -5.45 5.62 -25.42
CA LEU A 194 -6.35 5.61 -24.27
C LEU A 194 -5.61 5.29 -22.97
N LEU A 195 -4.74 4.29 -22.98
CA LEU A 195 -3.95 3.89 -21.80
C LEU A 195 -2.96 4.98 -21.38
N ILE A 196 -2.32 5.63 -22.34
CA ILE A 196 -1.42 6.77 -22.11
C ILE A 196 -2.20 7.96 -21.58
N TYR A 197 -3.37 8.25 -22.16
CA TYR A 197 -4.25 9.31 -21.68
C TYR A 197 -4.69 9.07 -20.22
N ALA A 198 -5.15 7.86 -19.89
CA ALA A 198 -5.52 7.48 -18.53
C ALA A 198 -4.37 7.68 -17.52
N ARG A 199 -3.16 7.20 -17.85
CA ARG A 199 -1.95 7.42 -17.04
C ARG A 199 -1.63 8.90 -16.87
N GLY A 200 -1.81 9.69 -17.93
CA GLY A 200 -1.69 11.15 -17.91
C GLY A 200 -2.69 11.79 -16.96
N MET A 201 -3.97 11.46 -17.06
CA MET A 201 -5.01 12.00 -16.17
C MET A 201 -4.77 11.65 -14.70
N ARG A 202 -4.26 10.44 -14.41
CA ARG A 202 -3.85 10.04 -13.06
C ARG A 202 -2.69 10.87 -12.52
N LYS A 203 -1.69 11.19 -13.34
CA LYS A 203 -0.57 12.08 -12.95
C LYS A 203 -1.07 13.52 -12.77
N PHE A 204 -1.93 13.99 -13.66
CA PHE A 204 -2.54 15.32 -13.58
C PHE A 204 -3.33 15.49 -12.28
N ALA A 205 -4.18 14.53 -11.95
CA ALA A 205 -4.95 14.51 -10.71
C ALA A 205 -4.08 14.51 -9.44
N ARG A 206 -2.80 14.10 -9.55
CA ARG A 206 -1.80 14.11 -8.46
C ARG A 206 -0.90 15.34 -8.46
N GLY A 207 -1.12 16.29 -9.37
CA GLY A 207 -0.34 17.53 -9.49
C GLY A 207 1.01 17.38 -10.22
N ASP A 208 1.30 16.24 -10.83
CA ASP A 208 2.53 16.01 -11.61
C ASP A 208 2.40 16.59 -13.02
N LEU A 209 2.41 17.92 -13.15
CA LEU A 209 2.17 18.59 -14.44
C LEU A 209 3.28 18.33 -15.48
N GLU A 210 4.54 18.22 -15.05
CA GLU A 210 5.69 17.97 -15.94
C GLU A 210 5.61 16.56 -16.52
N GLY A 211 5.35 15.56 -15.68
CA GLY A 211 5.19 14.18 -16.12
C GLY A 211 3.95 13.93 -16.98
N VAL A 212 2.96 14.83 -16.98
CA VAL A 212 1.78 14.77 -17.86
C VAL A 212 2.10 15.33 -19.24
N THR A 213 2.80 16.45 -19.32
CA THR A 213 3.20 17.08 -20.58
C THR A 213 4.01 16.12 -21.45
N ASP A 214 5.02 15.48 -20.88
CA ASP A 214 5.86 14.50 -21.59
C ASP A 214 5.04 13.28 -22.05
N LEU A 215 4.10 12.83 -21.23
CA LEU A 215 3.34 11.63 -21.49
C LEU A 215 2.26 11.83 -22.55
N LEU A 216 1.49 12.93 -22.45
CA LEU A 216 0.42 13.26 -23.39
C LEU A 216 0.95 13.79 -24.72
N GLY A 217 2.14 14.40 -24.74
CA GLY A 217 2.79 14.83 -25.98
C GLY A 217 3.01 13.67 -26.97
N ASN A 218 3.20 12.45 -26.49
CA ASN A 218 3.42 11.26 -27.34
C ASN A 218 2.17 10.76 -28.07
N VAL A 219 0.97 11.21 -27.67
CA VAL A 219 -0.32 10.75 -28.23
C VAL A 219 -1.16 11.90 -28.78
N LEU A 220 -0.57 13.10 -28.84
CA LEU A 220 -1.19 14.27 -29.42
C LEU A 220 -1.20 14.14 -30.95
N GLY A 221 -2.38 14.25 -31.55
CA GLY A 221 -2.51 14.35 -33.01
C GLY A 221 -2.05 15.69 -33.56
N GLU A 222 -1.91 15.78 -34.88
CA GLU A 222 -1.53 17.01 -35.59
C GLU A 222 -2.50 18.18 -35.36
N ASP A 223 -3.75 17.87 -35.00
CA ASP A 223 -4.79 18.84 -34.64
C ASP A 223 -4.74 19.26 -33.15
N ASN A 224 -3.69 18.88 -32.43
CA ASN A 224 -3.53 19.06 -30.99
C ASN A 224 -4.64 18.40 -30.15
N LEU A 225 -5.26 17.34 -30.69
CA LEU A 225 -6.28 16.56 -30.00
C LEU A 225 -5.79 15.12 -29.77
N ILE A 226 -6.23 14.52 -28.67
CA ILE A 226 -6.04 13.09 -28.42
C ILE A 226 -7.33 12.39 -28.84
N LYS A 227 -7.27 11.58 -29.89
CA LYS A 227 -8.43 10.84 -30.42
C LYS A 227 -8.35 9.36 -30.09
N VAL A 228 -9.42 8.83 -29.51
CA VAL A 228 -9.55 7.40 -29.19
C VAL A 228 -10.89 6.89 -29.73
N ALA A 229 -10.85 5.91 -30.63
CA ALA A 229 -12.03 5.26 -31.19
C ALA A 229 -13.13 6.25 -31.67
N GLY A 230 -12.70 7.37 -32.25
CA GLY A 230 -13.57 8.44 -32.76
C GLY A 230 -14.06 9.46 -31.71
N ILE A 231 -13.55 9.40 -30.47
CA ILE A 231 -13.82 10.38 -29.40
C ILE A 231 -12.60 11.26 -29.20
N SER A 232 -12.79 12.59 -29.19
CA SER A 232 -11.74 13.55 -28.82
C SER A 232 -11.73 13.74 -27.31
N LEU A 233 -10.59 13.50 -26.69
CA LEU A 233 -10.41 13.58 -25.24
C LEU A 233 -9.96 14.98 -24.81
N PRO A 234 -10.52 15.51 -23.71
CA PRO A 234 -10.15 16.84 -23.22
C PRO A 234 -8.73 16.83 -22.65
N ILE A 235 -7.98 17.88 -22.94
CA ILE A 235 -6.66 18.12 -22.33
C ILE A 235 -6.83 19.27 -21.34
N PRO A 236 -6.46 19.09 -20.06
CA PRO A 236 -6.59 20.15 -19.06
C PRO A 236 -5.89 21.43 -19.51
N LYS A 237 -6.49 22.59 -19.23
CA LYS A 237 -5.98 23.89 -19.72
C LYS A 237 -4.52 24.13 -19.35
N GLN A 238 -4.15 23.77 -18.12
CA GLN A 238 -2.79 23.91 -17.57
C GLN A 238 -1.73 23.12 -18.37
N ILE A 239 -2.15 22.05 -19.05
CA ILE A 239 -1.29 21.23 -19.90
C ILE A 239 -1.33 21.74 -21.34
N LYS A 240 -2.51 22.15 -21.82
CA LYS A 240 -2.71 22.65 -23.18
C LYS A 240 -1.81 23.85 -23.50
N GLU A 241 -1.59 24.73 -22.52
CA GLU A 241 -0.67 25.88 -22.63
C GLU A 241 0.80 25.46 -22.74
N LYS A 242 1.20 24.34 -22.12
CA LYS A 242 2.57 23.81 -22.14
C LYS A 242 2.87 22.91 -23.33
N VAL A 243 1.83 22.37 -23.98
CA VAL A 243 1.91 21.44 -25.12
C VAL A 243 1.70 22.15 -26.47
N SER A 244 1.32 23.44 -26.48
CA SER A 244 1.13 24.23 -27.71
C SER A 244 2.45 24.69 -28.36
N PRO A 245 2.52 24.85 -29.70
CA PRO A 245 3.76 24.82 -30.45
C PRO A 245 4.64 26.05 -30.22
N GLY A 246 5.83 25.81 -29.66
CA GLY A 246 6.88 26.81 -29.42
C GLY A 246 8.06 26.27 -28.61
N SER A 247 7.87 25.21 -27.82
CA SER A 247 8.94 24.50 -27.12
C SER A 247 9.44 23.32 -27.96
N LYS A 248 10.52 23.53 -28.73
CA LYS A 248 11.32 22.42 -29.25
C LYS A 248 11.74 21.54 -28.06
N PRO A 249 11.63 20.20 -28.14
CA PRO A 249 12.27 19.32 -27.15
C PRO A 249 13.77 19.55 -27.22
N SER A 250 14.45 19.70 -26.08
CA SER A 250 15.91 19.66 -26.07
C SER A 250 16.33 18.26 -26.52
N ALA A 251 17.10 18.22 -27.61
CA ALA A 251 17.61 16.99 -28.17
C ALA A 251 18.47 16.27 -27.14
N LYS A 252 17.97 15.16 -26.59
CA LYS A 252 18.86 14.11 -26.08
C LYS A 252 19.25 13.27 -27.29
N SER A 253 20.50 13.43 -27.71
CA SER A 253 21.13 12.65 -28.76
C SER A 253 21.10 11.14 -28.43
N PRO A 254 20.93 10.26 -29.44
CA PRO A 254 21.01 8.83 -29.24
C PRO A 254 22.50 8.44 -29.21
N LEU A 255 23.02 8.02 -28.06
CA LEU A 255 24.37 7.42 -28.02
C LEU A 255 24.26 5.91 -28.22
N ILE A 256 24.71 5.52 -29.41
CA ILE A 256 24.95 4.17 -29.90
C ILE A 256 25.97 3.47 -28.97
N ILE A 257 25.64 2.25 -28.54
CA ILE A 257 26.52 1.38 -27.75
C ILE A 257 27.43 0.62 -28.73
N TRP A 258 28.71 0.98 -28.80
CA TRP A 258 29.79 0.08 -29.27
C TRP A 258 31.07 0.35 -28.48
N GLY A 259 31.53 -0.70 -27.76
CA GLY A 259 32.93 -1.05 -27.49
C GLY A 259 33.79 -0.15 -26.61
N GLY A 260 34.51 -0.76 -25.65
CA GLY A 260 35.81 -0.22 -25.24
C GLY A 260 36.12 -0.28 -23.75
N ILE A 261 37.09 -1.13 -23.42
CA ILE A 261 37.73 -1.33 -22.13
C ILE A 261 38.68 -0.15 -21.79
N ALA A 262 38.92 0.04 -20.49
CA ALA A 262 40.08 0.68 -19.82
C ALA A 262 40.06 2.17 -19.43
N ALA A 263 40.56 2.37 -18.19
CA ALA A 263 41.17 3.57 -17.58
C ALA A 263 40.18 4.63 -17.03
N THR A 264 40.24 5.14 -15.79
CA THR A 264 41.28 5.10 -14.75
C THR A 264 40.67 5.49 -13.39
N LEU A 265 41.43 5.17 -12.33
CA LEU A 265 41.26 5.40 -10.90
C LEU A 265 41.19 6.87 -10.42
N LEU A 266 40.84 6.98 -9.13
CA LEU A 266 41.21 7.99 -8.11
C LEU A 266 40.21 9.14 -7.83
N THR A 267 39.48 9.01 -6.72
CA THR A 267 39.59 9.99 -5.62
C THR A 267 39.53 9.27 -4.26
N THR A 268 40.54 9.57 -3.45
CA THR A 268 40.91 8.99 -2.15
C THR A 268 40.03 9.45 -0.99
N ALA A 269 39.62 8.50 -0.14
CA ALA A 269 39.08 8.77 1.19
C ALA A 269 40.22 9.05 2.18
N LEU A 270 40.15 10.19 2.87
CA LEU A 270 41.05 10.57 3.96
C LEU A 270 40.59 9.84 5.23
N ILE A 271 41.32 8.81 5.66
CA ILE A 271 41.15 8.16 6.97
C ILE A 271 42.35 8.57 7.83
N ILE A 272 42.09 9.34 8.88
CA ILE A 272 43.08 9.68 9.91
C ILE A 272 43.26 8.44 10.79
N TYR A 273 44.42 7.79 10.68
CA TYR A 273 44.89 6.78 11.63
C TYR A 273 45.45 7.49 12.87
N ILE A 274 44.89 7.21 14.04
CA ILE A 274 45.60 7.45 15.31
C ILE A 274 46.15 6.11 15.76
N TYR A 275 47.47 6.01 15.79
CA TYR A 275 48.23 4.85 16.22
C TYR A 275 48.53 5.01 17.72
N ILE A 276 47.96 4.16 18.58
CA ILE A 276 48.38 4.03 19.98
C ILE A 276 49.01 2.63 20.12
N PRO A 277 50.30 2.50 20.46
CA PRO A 277 50.95 1.21 20.57
C PRO A 277 50.64 0.56 21.92
N THR A 278 50.18 -0.69 21.92
CA THR A 278 50.22 -1.56 23.11
C THR A 278 50.99 -2.85 22.80
N PRO A 279 51.67 -3.46 23.79
CA PRO A 279 52.76 -4.41 23.52
C PRO A 279 52.36 -5.87 23.30
N GLU A 280 51.09 -6.20 23.09
CA GLU A 280 50.66 -7.61 23.01
C GLU A 280 49.65 -7.84 21.87
N GLY A 281 50.09 -8.59 20.85
CA GLY A 281 49.25 -9.45 20.01
C GLY A 281 48.18 -8.78 19.14
N GLN A 282 48.42 -8.76 17.82
CA GLN A 282 47.46 -8.34 16.79
C GLN A 282 46.06 -8.94 17.00
N ARG A 283 45.07 -8.08 17.24
CA ARG A 283 43.65 -8.35 16.93
C ARG A 283 43.12 -7.25 16.01
N PHE A 284 42.83 -7.62 14.76
CA PHE A 284 42.05 -6.79 13.86
C PHE A 284 40.59 -6.79 14.33
N LEU A 285 40.09 -5.65 14.81
CA LEU A 285 38.65 -5.45 14.97
C LEU A 285 38.07 -5.15 13.57
N SER A 286 37.10 -5.95 13.14
CA SER A 286 36.37 -5.74 11.89
C SER A 286 35.72 -4.36 11.84
N LEU A 287 35.67 -3.71 10.66
CA LEU A 287 35.09 -2.37 10.45
C LEU A 287 33.75 -2.07 11.16
N PRO A 288 32.79 -3.02 11.29
CA PRO A 288 31.54 -2.77 12.02
C PRO A 288 31.75 -2.49 13.53
N ALA A 289 32.76 -3.10 14.15
CA ALA A 289 33.04 -2.96 15.58
C ALA A 289 33.66 -1.59 15.93
N ILE A 290 34.42 -1.00 14.99
CA ILE A 290 35.02 0.33 15.13
C ILE A 290 33.96 1.41 14.91
N GLN A 291 33.05 1.25 13.93
CA GLN A 291 31.90 2.13 13.78
C GLN A 291 30.99 2.13 15.01
N ASN A 292 30.66 0.96 15.56
CA ASN A 292 29.83 0.86 16.77
C ASN A 292 30.51 1.46 18.01
N SER A 293 31.83 1.34 18.13
CA SER A 293 32.58 1.91 19.25
C SER A 293 32.74 3.43 19.15
N LEU A 294 32.97 3.97 17.95
CA LEU A 294 33.02 5.42 17.71
C LEU A 294 31.63 6.07 17.81
N MET A 295 30.56 5.39 17.39
CA MET A 295 29.18 5.83 17.58
C MET A 295 28.84 5.94 19.07
N ARG A 296 29.27 4.97 19.89
CA ARG A 296 29.12 5.00 21.36
C ARG A 296 29.87 6.17 22.01
N ILE A 297 31.02 6.58 21.47
CA ILE A 297 31.78 7.72 21.98
C ILE A 297 31.14 9.07 21.56
N TYR A 298 30.58 9.16 20.35
CA TYR A 298 29.87 10.37 19.89
C TYR A 298 28.51 10.59 20.58
N LEU A 299 27.84 9.52 21.00
CA LEU A 299 26.56 9.56 21.73
C LEU A 299 26.73 9.81 23.24
N ALA A 300 27.95 9.72 23.77
CA ALA A 300 28.29 9.93 25.18
C ALA A 300 28.48 11.42 25.58
N LEU A 301 28.21 12.36 24.66
CA LEU A 301 28.08 13.77 25.02
C LEU A 301 26.90 13.93 25.99
N PRO A 302 26.94 14.89 26.94
CA PRO A 302 25.85 15.10 27.89
C PRO A 302 24.58 15.50 27.13
N GLN A 303 23.76 14.51 26.81
CA GLN A 303 22.44 14.73 26.23
C GLN A 303 21.57 15.35 27.32
N ALA A 304 20.94 16.48 26.97
CA ALA A 304 20.01 17.19 27.84
C ALA A 304 18.93 16.24 28.40
N ASN A 305 18.29 16.57 29.52
CA ASN A 305 17.25 15.69 30.10
C ASN A 305 15.88 15.87 29.42
N ASP A 306 15.85 16.37 28.19
CA ASP A 306 14.64 16.51 27.41
C ASP A 306 14.08 15.14 26.99
N LEU A 307 12.81 15.12 26.57
CA LEU A 307 12.10 13.92 26.19
C LEU A 307 12.78 13.14 25.05
N ALA A 308 13.33 13.81 24.03
CA ALA A 308 13.95 13.16 22.89
C ALA A 308 15.22 12.40 23.32
N SER A 309 16.03 13.04 24.17
CA SER A 309 17.22 12.47 24.78
C SER A 309 16.89 11.27 25.70
N ARG A 310 15.83 11.37 26.50
CA ARG A 310 15.36 10.27 27.36
C ARG A 310 14.89 9.06 26.54
N ILE A 311 14.14 9.31 25.45
CA ILE A 311 13.72 8.24 24.52
C ILE A 311 14.93 7.58 23.87
N LEU A 312 15.94 8.37 23.45
CA LEU A 312 17.14 7.81 22.82
C LEU A 312 17.91 6.90 23.80
N LYS A 313 18.14 7.35 25.04
CA LYS A 313 18.77 6.55 26.11
C LYS A 313 17.97 5.27 26.40
N TYR A 314 16.64 5.34 26.39
CA TYR A 314 15.79 4.16 26.52
C TYR A 314 16.03 3.19 25.37
N MET A 315 16.00 3.65 24.11
CA MET A 315 16.26 2.82 22.94
C MET A 315 17.64 2.16 22.99
N GLU A 316 18.68 2.91 23.39
CA GLU A 316 20.04 2.39 23.60
C GLU A 316 20.07 1.28 24.66
N SER A 317 19.42 1.50 25.81
CA SER A 317 19.37 0.53 26.90
C SER A 317 18.69 -0.80 26.51
N LYS A 318 17.76 -0.74 25.55
CA LYS A 318 17.08 -1.91 25.00
C LYS A 318 17.79 -2.51 23.77
N ASN A 319 18.94 -1.96 23.37
CA ASN A 319 19.67 -2.30 22.14
C ASN A 319 18.81 -2.21 20.87
N TYR A 320 17.95 -1.19 20.78
CA TYR A 320 17.16 -0.91 19.59
C TYR A 320 18.00 -0.19 18.52
N GLU A 321 17.62 -0.37 17.25
CA GLU A 321 18.25 0.29 16.12
C GLU A 321 17.94 1.80 16.18
N ILE A 322 19.00 2.61 16.10
CA ILE A 322 18.90 4.08 16.11
C ILE A 322 19.50 4.60 14.81
N SER A 323 18.66 5.29 14.05
CA SER A 323 19.07 5.93 12.81
C SER A 323 19.70 7.29 13.12
N VAL A 324 20.94 7.49 12.70
CA VAL A 324 21.71 8.72 12.96
C VAL A 324 22.08 9.40 11.66
N GLY A 325 21.71 10.67 11.51
CA GLY A 325 22.07 11.53 10.39
C GLY A 325 20.88 12.36 9.88
N ALA A 326 21.20 13.41 9.12
CA ALA A 326 20.19 14.31 8.58
C ALA A 326 19.21 13.56 7.66
N LYS A 327 17.92 13.67 7.99
CA LYS A 327 16.75 12.99 7.42
C LYS A 327 16.85 11.48 7.46
N MET A 328 17.38 10.94 8.56
CA MET A 328 17.25 9.52 8.91
C MET A 328 16.39 9.43 10.17
N TYR A 329 15.09 9.27 9.96
CA TYR A 329 14.08 9.43 10.98
C TYR A 329 13.84 8.14 11.79
N ASN A 330 13.50 8.31 13.06
CA ASN A 330 13.09 7.26 13.97
C ASN A 330 11.62 7.49 14.34
N ILE A 331 10.75 6.51 14.09
CA ILE A 331 9.31 6.59 14.38
C ILE A 331 9.05 5.96 15.73
N ILE A 332 8.54 6.75 16.68
CA ILE A 332 8.36 6.33 18.07
C ILE A 332 6.92 6.52 18.49
N TYR A 333 6.35 5.51 19.14
CA TYR A 333 5.09 5.61 19.87
C TYR A 333 5.35 5.43 21.35
N VAL A 334 4.80 6.33 22.17
CA VAL A 334 4.86 6.24 23.64
C VAL A 334 3.44 6.20 24.18
N GLU A 335 3.10 5.07 24.79
CA GLU A 335 1.78 4.82 25.37
C GLU A 335 1.60 5.58 26.70
N GLY A 336 0.45 6.24 26.90
CA GLY A 336 0.09 6.92 28.14
C GLY A 336 0.86 8.20 28.44
N MET A 337 1.17 9.01 27.42
CA MET A 337 2.01 10.22 27.55
C MET A 337 1.39 11.48 26.94
N ASN A 338 1.48 12.60 27.67
CA ASN A 338 1.05 13.95 27.23
C ASN A 338 2.10 14.63 26.33
N MET A 339 1.71 15.73 25.68
CA MET A 339 2.59 16.50 24.77
C MET A 339 3.87 17.01 25.44
N ASP A 340 3.77 17.36 26.71
CA ASP A 340 4.88 17.86 27.52
C ASP A 340 5.81 16.75 28.06
N GLY A 341 5.54 15.47 27.70
CA GLY A 341 6.33 14.32 28.15
C GLY A 341 5.96 13.78 29.53
N THR A 342 4.90 14.30 30.16
CA THR A 342 4.35 13.75 31.42
C THR A 342 3.44 12.57 31.18
N LEU A 343 3.29 11.69 32.18
CA LEU A 343 2.33 10.58 32.12
C LEU A 343 0.89 11.08 32.21
N ASN A 344 -0.01 10.39 31.53
CA ASN A 344 -1.45 10.51 31.77
C ASN A 344 -2.02 9.21 32.36
N LYS A 345 -3.34 9.15 32.51
CA LYS A 345 -4.03 8.01 33.14
C LYS A 345 -4.01 6.73 32.31
N ASN A 346 -3.56 6.79 31.06
CA ASN A 346 -3.60 5.70 30.09
C ASN A 346 -5.00 5.02 30.04
N ALA A 347 -6.05 5.84 30.02
CA ALA A 347 -7.41 5.35 29.98
C ALA A 347 -7.68 4.58 28.67
N PRO A 348 -8.40 3.45 28.72
CA PRO A 348 -8.69 2.68 27.52
C PRO A 348 -9.63 3.45 26.59
N ASN A 349 -9.57 3.13 25.29
CA ASN A 349 -10.41 3.74 24.24
C ASN A 349 -10.19 5.25 24.04
N GLU A 350 -9.00 5.76 24.34
CA GLU A 350 -8.64 7.16 24.10
C GLU A 350 -7.40 7.30 23.20
N PHE A 351 -7.32 8.42 22.49
CA PHE A 351 -6.09 8.88 21.86
C PHE A 351 -5.21 9.61 22.88
N ASN A 352 -4.62 8.87 23.82
CA ASN A 352 -3.82 9.40 24.92
C ASN A 352 -2.33 9.00 24.82
N ASP A 353 -1.90 8.55 23.64
CA ASP A 353 -0.53 8.22 23.34
C ASP A 353 0.12 9.30 22.47
N ARG A 354 1.43 9.17 22.26
CA ARG A 354 2.20 10.06 21.39
C ARG A 354 2.81 9.29 20.24
N ARG A 355 2.57 9.75 19.03
CA ARG A 355 3.37 9.40 17.84
C ARG A 355 4.39 10.51 17.61
N MET A 356 5.65 10.16 17.50
CA MET A 356 6.76 11.10 17.33
C MET A 356 7.68 10.67 16.18
N VAL A 357 8.25 11.67 15.52
CA VAL A 357 9.39 11.48 14.61
C VAL A 357 10.61 12.13 15.23
N ILE A 358 11.66 11.35 15.47
CA ILE A 358 12.93 11.83 16.03
C ILE A 358 14.03 11.76 14.99
N GLU A 359 14.75 12.85 14.82
CA GLU A 359 15.98 12.94 14.02
C GLU A 359 17.18 13.05 14.96
N VAL A 360 18.26 12.32 14.67
CA VAL A 360 19.49 12.38 15.47
C VAL A 360 20.61 12.93 14.60
N ILE A 361 21.09 14.15 14.90
CA ILE A 361 22.19 14.77 14.15
C ILE A 361 23.38 14.93 15.10
N ASN A 362 24.53 14.37 14.72
CA ASN A 362 25.75 14.41 15.53
C ASN A 362 25.54 13.91 16.97
N GLY A 363 24.71 12.88 17.13
CA GLY A 363 24.38 12.30 18.45
C GLY A 363 23.34 13.08 19.27
N ILE A 364 22.81 14.19 18.75
CA ILE A 364 21.79 15.00 19.43
C ILE A 364 20.41 14.63 18.88
N PRO A 365 19.52 14.01 19.67
CA PRO A 365 18.15 13.76 19.26
C PRO A 365 17.30 15.03 19.28
N LYS A 366 16.43 15.17 18.29
CA LYS A 366 15.42 16.21 18.22
C LYS A 366 14.09 15.61 17.78
N ILE A 367 13.02 15.89 18.52
CA ILE A 367 11.66 15.64 18.04
C ILE A 367 11.39 16.61 16.89
N VAL A 368 11.23 16.06 15.70
CA VAL A 368 10.86 16.82 14.49
C VAL A 368 9.41 17.29 14.64
N ASP A 369 8.53 16.37 15.06
CA ASP A 369 7.13 16.65 15.35
C ASP A 369 6.50 15.52 16.20
N SER A 370 5.34 15.79 16.80
CA SER A 370 4.66 14.94 17.76
C SER A 370 3.14 15.08 17.71
N TRP A 371 2.41 13.99 17.51
CA TRP A 371 0.95 13.98 17.36
C TRP A 371 0.27 13.12 18.44
N GLN A 372 -0.96 13.52 18.77
CA GLN A 372 -1.85 12.70 19.58
C GLN A 372 -2.18 11.40 18.84
N ALA A 373 -2.06 10.28 19.51
CA ALA A 373 -2.16 8.96 18.90
C ALA A 373 -2.78 7.93 19.86
N THR A 374 -2.92 6.71 19.39
CA THR A 374 -3.17 5.52 20.20
C THR A 374 -2.39 4.33 19.61
N THR A 375 -1.92 3.47 20.50
CA THR A 375 -1.32 2.17 20.23
C THR A 375 -2.26 1.02 20.59
N GLU A 376 -3.43 1.37 21.11
CA GLU A 376 -4.42 0.45 21.66
C GLU A 376 -5.63 0.30 20.73
N PRO A 377 -6.31 -0.85 20.77
CA PRO A 377 -7.59 -1.03 20.09
C PRO A 377 -8.69 -0.16 20.73
N GLY A 378 -9.65 0.25 19.91
CA GLY A 378 -10.90 0.82 20.41
C GLY A 378 -11.75 -0.21 21.16
N SER A 379 -12.64 0.28 22.04
CA SER A 379 -13.56 -0.57 22.82
C SER A 379 -14.40 -1.48 21.93
N TYR A 380 -14.76 -1.01 20.73
CA TYR A 380 -15.50 -1.82 19.76
C TYR A 380 -14.77 -3.12 19.42
N TYR A 381 -13.47 -3.05 19.07
CA TYR A 381 -12.70 -4.23 18.66
C TYR A 381 -12.24 -5.09 19.82
N THR A 382 -12.17 -4.54 21.04
CA THR A 382 -12.02 -5.38 22.24
C THR A 382 -13.28 -6.24 22.42
N ASN A 383 -14.46 -5.63 22.32
CA ASN A 383 -15.73 -6.33 22.53
C ASN A 383 -16.12 -7.23 21.36
N ASN A 384 -15.75 -6.86 20.13
CA ASN A 384 -16.03 -7.53 18.87
C ASN A 384 -14.71 -7.78 18.11
N PRO A 385 -13.85 -8.69 18.59
CA PRO A 385 -12.52 -8.87 18.02
C PRO A 385 -12.60 -9.48 16.63
N MET A 386 -11.79 -8.94 15.71
CA MET A 386 -11.67 -9.47 14.34
C MET A 386 -11.02 -10.86 14.30
N ASN A 387 -10.34 -11.25 15.38
CA ASN A 387 -9.76 -12.57 15.56
C ASN A 387 -10.43 -13.26 16.76
N PRO A 388 -10.88 -14.52 16.65
CA PRO A 388 -11.53 -15.22 17.76
C PRO A 388 -10.63 -15.39 18.99
N LYS A 389 -9.31 -15.19 18.86
CA LYS A 389 -8.37 -15.21 19.98
C LYS A 389 -8.36 -13.92 20.80
N GLY A 390 -9.01 -12.84 20.34
CA GLY A 390 -9.02 -11.55 21.04
C GLY A 390 -8.47 -10.38 20.23
N ALA A 391 -8.65 -9.17 20.75
CA ALA A 391 -8.12 -7.95 20.12
C ALA A 391 -6.58 -7.95 20.13
N ALA A 392 -5.98 -7.35 19.10
CA ALA A 392 -4.53 -7.22 19.04
C ALA A 392 -4.06 -6.02 19.88
N ARG A 393 -3.11 -6.26 20.78
CA ARG A 393 -2.33 -5.21 21.45
C ARG A 393 -0.86 -5.44 21.13
N ILE A 394 -0.22 -4.54 20.39
CA ILE A 394 1.16 -4.76 19.94
C ILE A 394 2.06 -4.88 21.18
N LYS A 395 2.91 -5.90 21.21
CA LYS A 395 3.88 -6.05 22.29
C LYS A 395 4.90 -4.90 22.21
N PHE A 396 5.16 -4.22 23.33
CA PHE A 396 6.20 -3.19 23.39
C PHE A 396 7.54 -3.73 22.88
N GLY A 397 8.20 -2.94 22.04
CA GLY A 397 9.33 -3.41 21.24
C GLY A 397 9.67 -2.48 20.09
N GLN A 398 10.65 -2.88 19.29
CA GLN A 398 10.96 -2.25 18.01
C GLN A 398 10.77 -3.26 16.88
N TYR A 399 10.06 -2.86 15.83
CA TYR A 399 9.77 -3.71 14.68
C TYR A 399 10.17 -3.02 13.38
N LYS A 400 10.81 -3.77 12.48
CA LYS A 400 11.07 -3.36 11.11
C LYS A 400 9.99 -3.93 10.20
N ALA A 401 8.81 -3.30 10.25
CA ALA A 401 7.60 -3.95 9.74
C ALA A 401 6.70 -3.09 8.86
N TRP A 402 7.04 -1.83 8.53
CA TRP A 402 6.15 -0.98 7.76
C TRP A 402 6.79 -0.30 6.55
N VAL A 403 6.04 -0.17 5.47
CA VAL A 403 6.42 0.59 4.25
C VAL A 403 5.36 1.63 3.93
N VAL A 404 5.73 2.67 3.17
CA VAL A 404 4.73 3.61 2.65
C VAL A 404 3.78 2.86 1.71
N GLY A 405 2.48 3.01 1.95
CA GLY A 405 1.41 2.38 1.18
C GLY A 405 0.09 3.13 1.36
N ILE A 406 -1.02 2.47 1.02
CA ILE A 406 -2.36 3.02 1.17
C ILE A 406 -3.11 2.20 2.23
N HIS A 407 -3.69 2.88 3.21
CA HIS A 407 -4.59 2.31 4.20
C HIS A 407 -6.04 2.69 3.90
N GLY A 408 -6.95 1.76 4.20
CA GLY A 408 -8.38 1.96 4.07
C GLY A 408 -8.88 1.84 2.62
N THR A 409 -10.14 1.43 2.49
CA THR A 409 -10.86 1.32 1.22
C THR A 409 -11.96 2.37 1.09
N ALA A 410 -12.68 2.67 2.18
CA ALA A 410 -13.73 3.70 2.22
C ALA A 410 -13.17 5.13 2.17
N GLU A 411 -12.04 5.37 2.84
CA GLU A 411 -11.30 6.63 2.75
C GLU A 411 -9.82 6.31 2.50
N PRO A 412 -9.44 5.91 1.28
CA PRO A 412 -8.07 5.52 0.97
C PRO A 412 -7.10 6.67 1.21
N HIS A 413 -6.06 6.43 1.99
CA HIS A 413 -5.06 7.44 2.30
C HIS A 413 -3.67 6.84 2.44
N GLU A 414 -2.67 7.68 2.21
CA GLU A 414 -1.28 7.28 2.43
C GLU A 414 -1.04 6.99 3.90
N ALA A 415 -0.37 5.88 4.17
CA ALA A 415 -0.10 5.36 5.50
C ALA A 415 1.19 4.52 5.49
N LEU A 416 1.61 4.06 6.66
CA LEU A 416 2.63 3.02 6.78
C LEU A 416 1.95 1.66 6.91
N ILE A 417 2.02 0.81 5.88
CA ILE A 417 1.35 -0.49 5.86
C ILE A 417 2.26 -1.61 6.36
N GLN A 418 1.69 -2.55 7.12
CA GLN A 418 2.44 -3.69 7.64
C GLN A 418 2.92 -4.61 6.50
N VAL A 419 4.20 -4.99 6.53
CA VAL A 419 4.84 -5.94 5.61
C VAL A 419 5.82 -6.89 6.31
N GLY A 420 6.00 -6.76 7.62
CA GLY A 420 6.90 -7.60 8.41
C GLY A 420 6.25 -8.08 9.69
N ASP A 421 6.90 -9.05 10.32
CA ASP A 421 6.40 -9.69 11.54
C ASP A 421 6.24 -8.67 12.68
N ILE A 422 5.05 -8.68 13.27
CA ILE A 422 4.74 -7.95 14.49
C ILE A 422 4.24 -8.97 15.51
N THR A 423 4.67 -8.84 16.77
CA THR A 423 4.16 -9.63 17.87
C THR A 423 3.07 -8.86 18.60
N VAL A 424 1.93 -9.51 18.84
CA VAL A 424 0.80 -8.94 19.59
C VAL A 424 0.42 -9.85 20.75
N TYR A 425 -0.14 -9.26 21.79
CA TYR A 425 -0.97 -9.96 22.77
C TYR A 425 -2.40 -10.04 22.22
N ARG A 426 -3.03 -11.21 22.39
CA ARG A 426 -4.42 -11.45 22.01
C ARG A 426 -5.30 -11.38 23.25
N ASP A 427 -5.97 -10.24 23.42
CA ASP A 427 -6.84 -9.91 24.55
C ASP A 427 -8.13 -10.73 24.49
N PHE A 428 -8.01 -11.98 24.94
CA PHE A 428 -9.07 -12.98 24.87
C PHE A 428 -10.13 -12.75 25.97
N ASN A 429 -9.68 -12.35 27.15
CA ASN A 429 -10.51 -12.12 28.32
C ASN A 429 -11.14 -10.72 28.35
N LYS A 430 -10.79 -9.84 27.39
CA LYS A 430 -11.31 -8.48 27.22
C LYS A 430 -11.01 -7.58 28.42
N ASP A 431 -9.90 -7.82 29.11
CA ASP A 431 -9.52 -7.06 30.31
C ASP A 431 -8.73 -5.79 30.02
N LEU A 432 -8.50 -5.53 28.73
CA LEU A 432 -7.83 -4.35 28.18
C LEU A 432 -6.32 -4.31 28.44
N LYS A 433 -5.71 -5.43 28.81
CA LYS A 433 -4.29 -5.49 29.19
C LYS A 433 -3.51 -6.39 28.25
N ARG A 434 -2.18 -6.29 28.32
CA ARG A 434 -1.25 -7.21 27.65
C ARG A 434 -0.85 -8.38 28.55
N THR A 435 -0.93 -8.20 29.86
CA THR A 435 -0.39 -9.14 30.85
C THR A 435 -1.27 -10.38 30.94
N GLY A 436 -0.66 -11.57 30.80
CA GLY A 436 -1.37 -12.86 30.90
C GLY A 436 -1.97 -13.36 29.58
N ASP A 437 -1.98 -12.53 28.54
CA ASP A 437 -2.46 -12.91 27.21
C ASP A 437 -1.46 -13.73 26.41
N LYS A 438 -1.98 -14.51 25.47
CA LYS A 438 -1.16 -15.29 24.53
C LYS A 438 -0.54 -14.38 23.48
N LEU A 439 0.73 -14.66 23.18
CA LEU A 439 1.45 -14.02 22.09
C LEU A 439 1.06 -14.63 20.75
N ASP A 440 0.98 -13.79 19.74
CA ASP A 440 0.76 -14.14 18.33
C ASP A 440 1.69 -13.28 17.48
N THR A 441 2.40 -13.88 16.52
CA THR A 441 3.35 -13.17 15.65
C THR A 441 3.05 -13.49 14.20
N SER A 442 2.88 -12.45 13.38
CA SER A 442 2.64 -12.58 11.95
C SER A 442 2.97 -11.28 11.22
N ASP A 443 3.26 -11.39 9.93
CA ASP A 443 3.37 -10.28 8.98
C ASP A 443 2.02 -9.86 8.38
N SER A 444 0.96 -10.61 8.69
CA SER A 444 -0.34 -10.53 8.01
C SER A 444 -1.48 -10.04 8.92
N PHE A 445 -1.18 -9.24 9.95
CA PHE A 445 -2.23 -8.68 10.82
C PHE A 445 -2.87 -7.41 10.26
N TYR A 446 -2.24 -6.79 9.26
CA TYR A 446 -2.66 -5.50 8.69
C TYR A 446 -2.68 -4.37 9.72
N LEU A 447 -1.80 -4.43 10.73
CA LEU A 447 -1.64 -3.40 11.77
C LEU A 447 -0.86 -2.21 11.22
N ASN A 448 -1.51 -1.46 10.35
CA ASN A 448 -0.97 -0.28 9.69
C ASN A 448 -0.78 0.90 10.66
N GLN A 449 0.00 1.91 10.27
CA GLN A 449 0.05 3.20 10.93
C GLN A 449 -0.68 4.26 10.10
N HIS A 450 -1.85 4.66 10.57
CA HIS A 450 -2.81 5.46 9.79
C HIS A 450 -3.48 6.55 10.65
N TYR A 451 -4.51 7.24 10.14
CA TYR A 451 -5.24 8.24 10.92
C TYR A 451 -6.49 7.73 11.64
N GLY A 452 -6.89 8.45 12.70
CA GLY A 452 -8.04 8.16 13.55
C GLY A 452 -9.33 8.86 13.14
N TYR A 453 -9.43 9.26 11.87
CA TYR A 453 -10.63 9.82 11.26
C TYR A 453 -11.19 11.06 11.97
N ASP A 454 -10.32 11.82 12.65
CA ASP A 454 -10.68 13.00 13.45
C ASP A 454 -11.72 12.70 14.54
N PHE A 455 -11.80 11.44 15.00
CA PHE A 455 -12.62 11.07 16.14
C PHE A 455 -12.21 11.83 17.41
N PRO A 456 -13.14 12.02 18.36
CA PRO A 456 -12.84 12.75 19.60
C PRO A 456 -11.73 12.04 20.37
N SER A 457 -10.94 12.79 21.14
CA SER A 457 -9.76 12.25 21.83
C SER A 457 -10.07 11.16 22.84
N ASN A 458 -11.30 11.11 23.35
CA ASN A 458 -11.75 10.18 24.37
C ASN A 458 -12.56 8.99 23.81
N ASP A 459 -12.58 8.79 22.48
CA ASP A 459 -13.26 7.66 21.86
C ASP A 459 -12.62 7.27 20.52
N ILE A 460 -11.86 6.17 20.51
CA ILE A 460 -11.18 5.62 19.32
C ILE A 460 -12.18 5.07 18.28
N ARG A 461 -13.38 4.67 18.72
CA ARG A 461 -14.41 4.04 17.87
C ARG A 461 -13.84 2.87 17.05
N LEU A 462 -14.01 2.93 15.74
CA LEU A 462 -13.60 1.91 14.76
C LEU A 462 -12.22 2.19 14.17
N ALA A 463 -11.47 3.18 14.68
CA ALA A 463 -10.21 3.57 14.08
C ALA A 463 -9.08 2.56 14.33
N SER A 464 -9.11 1.75 15.40
CA SER A 464 -8.03 0.82 15.70
C SER A 464 -8.53 -0.54 16.16
N ALA A 465 -8.23 -1.58 15.40
CA ALA A 465 -8.34 -2.98 15.83
C ALA A 465 -7.04 -3.50 16.50
N GLY A 466 -6.15 -2.58 16.88
CA GLY A 466 -4.76 -2.84 17.30
C GLY A 466 -3.72 -2.18 16.39
N THR A 467 -4.13 -1.27 15.51
CA THR A 467 -3.27 -0.48 14.62
C THR A 467 -2.62 0.67 15.37
N LEU A 468 -1.60 1.29 14.76
CA LEU A 468 -0.93 2.47 15.34
C LEU A 468 -1.52 3.75 14.77
N VAL A 469 -2.39 4.42 15.50
CA VAL A 469 -3.26 5.44 14.90
C VAL A 469 -2.92 6.84 15.40
N GLY A 470 -2.61 7.77 14.49
CA GLY A 470 -2.55 9.20 14.82
C GLY A 470 -3.94 9.81 14.71
N ARG A 471 -4.41 10.54 15.71
CA ARG A 471 -5.84 10.91 15.83
C ARG A 471 -6.38 11.67 14.62
N THR A 472 -5.69 12.72 14.16
CA THR A 472 -6.23 13.63 13.14
C THR A 472 -5.74 13.30 11.73
N ARG A 473 -6.59 13.57 10.72
CA ARG A 473 -6.22 13.44 9.31
C ARG A 473 -5.07 14.38 8.95
N ASN A 474 -5.16 15.64 9.41
CA ASN A 474 -4.11 16.64 9.15
C ASN A 474 -2.76 16.21 9.74
N GLY A 475 -2.74 15.82 11.02
CA GLY A 475 -1.51 15.36 11.68
C GLY A 475 -0.92 14.11 11.05
N HIS A 476 -1.74 13.26 10.43
CA HIS A 476 -1.23 12.14 9.67
C HIS A 476 -0.62 12.54 8.32
N ARG A 477 -1.21 13.50 7.60
CA ARG A 477 -0.59 14.03 6.37
C ARG A 477 0.76 14.69 6.65
N GLU A 478 0.88 15.42 7.77
CA GLU A 478 2.14 15.98 8.24
C GLU A 478 3.17 14.88 8.55
N PHE A 479 2.76 13.85 9.31
CA PHE A 479 3.59 12.68 9.58
C PHE A 479 4.09 12.01 8.29
N MET A 480 3.20 11.73 7.34
CA MET A 480 3.56 11.12 6.06
C MET A 480 4.49 12.00 5.23
N ALA A 481 4.26 13.33 5.23
CA ALA A 481 5.12 14.30 4.56
C ALA A 481 6.53 14.37 5.17
N ILE A 482 6.69 14.16 6.47
CA ILE A 482 7.99 14.09 7.14
C ILE A 482 8.70 12.78 6.79
N ILE A 483 8.08 11.62 7.05
CA ILE A 483 8.78 10.33 6.87
C ILE A 483 9.17 10.06 5.42
N LYS A 484 8.44 10.62 4.43
CA LYS A 484 8.81 10.51 3.01
C LYS A 484 10.00 11.36 2.60
N GLN A 485 10.47 12.24 3.49
CA GLN A 485 11.76 12.91 3.31
C GLN A 485 12.94 12.07 3.82
N ASP A 486 12.70 10.91 4.43
CA ASP A 486 13.76 10.03 4.91
C ASP A 486 14.66 9.62 3.74
N LYS A 487 15.97 9.83 3.87
CA LYS A 487 16.94 9.52 2.81
C LYS A 487 16.93 8.05 2.41
N ARG A 488 16.63 7.14 3.33
CA ARG A 488 16.56 5.70 3.05
C ARG A 488 15.32 5.37 2.24
N TYR A 489 14.21 6.06 2.51
CA TYR A 489 13.00 5.98 1.69
C TYR A 489 13.18 6.62 0.30
N ILE A 490 13.82 7.80 0.23
CA ILE A 490 14.14 8.44 -1.06
C ILE A 490 15.03 7.53 -1.91
N ALA A 491 16.04 6.91 -1.29
CA ALA A 491 16.92 5.96 -1.97
C ALA A 491 16.21 4.64 -2.34
N ASN A 492 15.26 4.19 -1.52
CA ASN A 492 14.49 2.98 -1.73
C ASN A 492 13.03 3.19 -1.28
N PRO A 493 12.08 3.43 -2.21
CA PRO A 493 10.66 3.63 -1.87
C PRO A 493 9.99 2.44 -1.18
N LYS A 494 10.67 1.28 -1.11
CA LYS A 494 10.25 0.10 -0.34
C LYS A 494 10.99 -0.03 1.00
N TYR A 495 11.61 1.04 1.48
CA TYR A 495 12.29 1.04 2.76
C TYR A 495 11.31 0.62 3.86
N VAL A 496 11.66 -0.47 4.55
CA VAL A 496 10.88 -0.94 5.70
C VAL A 496 11.34 -0.16 6.92
N PHE A 497 10.48 0.74 7.38
CA PHE A 497 10.71 1.59 8.53
C PHE A 497 10.74 0.75 9.81
N TYR A 498 11.68 1.11 10.69
CA TYR A 498 11.62 0.73 12.09
C TYR A 498 10.59 1.61 12.79
N THR A 499 9.78 1.00 13.64
CA THR A 499 8.93 1.73 14.61
C THR A 499 9.10 1.13 15.98
N THR A 500 9.30 2.02 16.94
CA THR A 500 9.51 1.69 18.35
C THR A 500 8.25 2.02 19.12
N ILE A 501 7.73 1.08 19.89
CA ILE A 501 6.49 1.22 20.67
C ILE A 501 6.83 0.90 22.11
N ILE A 502 6.67 1.87 23.01
CA ILE A 502 7.11 1.75 24.40
C ILE A 502 6.05 2.26 25.37
N SER A 503 6.06 1.73 26.59
CA SER A 503 5.26 2.26 27.69
C SER A 503 5.87 3.58 28.19
N GLY A 504 5.04 4.61 28.35
CA GLY A 504 5.44 5.85 29.00
C GLY A 504 5.89 5.62 30.44
N GLU A 505 5.20 4.74 31.17
CA GLU A 505 5.56 4.38 32.55
C GLU A 505 6.96 3.75 32.62
N ASP A 506 7.26 2.77 31.74
CA ASP A 506 8.60 2.16 31.67
C ASP A 506 9.67 3.20 31.29
N LEU A 507 9.36 4.13 30.36
CA LEU A 507 10.27 5.22 29.99
C LEU A 507 10.56 6.13 31.19
N VAL A 508 9.54 6.61 31.90
CA VAL A 508 9.69 7.55 33.02
C VAL A 508 10.37 6.90 34.22
N ASN A 509 10.08 5.63 34.51
CA ASN A 509 10.69 4.91 35.64
C ASN A 509 12.19 4.69 35.45
N ASN A 510 12.64 4.39 34.23
CA ASN A 510 14.06 4.13 33.95
C ASN A 510 14.84 5.40 33.59
N PHE A 511 14.15 6.41 33.03
CA PHE A 511 14.74 7.67 32.58
C PHE A 511 13.82 8.82 33.00
N PRO A 512 13.87 9.29 34.25
CA PRO A 512 12.99 10.36 34.75
C PRO A 512 13.35 11.74 34.16
N ASN A 513 12.41 12.69 34.31
CA ASN A 513 12.57 14.11 33.92
C ASN A 513 13.67 14.84 34.67
#